data_AF-A0A839IYY2-F1
#
_entry.id   AF-A0A839IYY2-F1
#
_cell.length_a   1.000
_cell.length_b   1.000
_cell.length_c   1.000
_cell.angle_alpha   90.00
_cell.angle_beta   90.00
_cell.angle_gamma   90.00
#
_symmetry.space_group_name_H-M   'P 1'
#
loop_
_entity.id
_entity.type
_entity.pdbx_description
1 polymer ?
#
loop_
_entity_poly.entity_id
_entity_poly.type
_entity_poly.pdbx_seq_one_letter_code
_entity_poly.pdbx_strand_id
1 'polypeptide(L)' 'MSIEDNADAWVDAWFDLNFLVDEHKVTDVLLPDGTEATLNEAKKWLQDTLGGSTSVSFSIETHNGKQVVLITAEA' A
#
# COMPACT_ATOMS: atom_id res chain seq x y z
N MET A 1 15.67 -11.36 -21.45
CA MET A 1 15.25 -10.36 -20.45
C MET A 1 13.79 -10.66 -20.19
N SER A 2 13.53 -11.48 -19.17
CA SER A 2 12.19 -11.99 -18.91
C SER A 2 11.31 -10.90 -18.33
N ILE A 3 10.01 -10.99 -18.61
CA ILE A 3 8.92 -10.15 -18.07
C ILE A 3 8.68 -10.42 -16.55
N GLU A 4 9.66 -11.03 -15.88
CA GLU A 4 9.55 -11.52 -14.49
C GLU A 4 9.87 -10.43 -13.45
N ASP A 5 10.29 -9.22 -13.83
CA ASP A 5 10.86 -8.24 -12.88
C ASP A 5 9.84 -7.26 -12.25
N ASN A 6 8.66 -7.06 -12.86
CA ASN A 6 7.67 -6.05 -12.38
C ASN A 6 6.45 -6.64 -11.68
N ALA A 7 6.27 -7.96 -11.67
CA ALA A 7 5.15 -8.60 -10.97
C ALA A 7 5.41 -8.78 -9.47
N ASP A 8 6.67 -8.73 -9.02
CA ASP A 8 7.06 -8.97 -7.62
C ASP A 8 6.82 -7.76 -6.72
N ALA A 9 7.17 -6.55 -7.15
CA ALA A 9 7.16 -5.37 -6.27
C ALA A 9 5.77 -5.05 -5.69
N TRP A 10 4.71 -5.16 -6.49
CA TRP A 10 3.35 -4.90 -6.01
C TRP A 10 2.76 -6.02 -5.17
N VAL A 11 3.20 -7.27 -5.41
CA VAL A 11 2.81 -8.43 -4.59
C VAL A 11 3.48 -8.35 -3.23
N ASP A 12 4.78 -8.05 -3.19
CA ASP A 12 5.56 -7.85 -1.97
C ASP A 12 4.96 -6.72 -1.13
N ALA A 13 4.73 -5.56 -1.75
CA ALA A 13 4.09 -4.41 -1.11
C ALA A 13 2.66 -4.73 -0.61
N TRP A 14 1.91 -5.55 -1.34
CA TRP A 14 0.60 -6.02 -0.89
C TRP A 14 0.70 -6.93 0.34
N PHE A 15 1.68 -7.83 0.39
CA PHE A 15 1.90 -8.69 1.54
C PHE A 15 2.27 -7.89 2.77
N ASP A 16 3.17 -6.91 2.63
CA ASP A 16 3.59 -6.02 3.72
C ASP A 16 2.40 -5.21 4.27
N LEU A 17 1.60 -4.61 3.38
CA LEU A 17 0.38 -3.88 3.75
C LEU A 17 -0.63 -4.79 4.46
N ASN A 18 -0.89 -5.99 3.92
CA ASN A 18 -1.85 -6.92 4.50
C ASN A 18 -1.37 -7.43 5.87
N PHE A 19 -0.06 -7.63 6.04
CA PHE A 19 0.55 -7.98 7.31
C PHE A 19 0.38 -6.86 8.34
N LEU A 20 0.67 -5.60 7.98
CA LEU A 20 0.49 -4.43 8.85
C LEU A 20 -0.97 -4.24 9.29
N VAL A 21 -1.92 -4.43 8.35
CA VAL A 21 -3.36 -4.35 8.62
C VAL A 21 -3.80 -5.44 9.60
N ASP A 22 -3.33 -6.67 9.44
CA ASP A 22 -3.66 -7.77 10.35
C ASP A 22 -2.99 -7.61 11.73
N GLU A 23 -1.69 -7.29 11.75
CA GLU A 23 -0.90 -7.14 12.97
C GLU A 23 -1.43 -6.00 13.86
N HIS A 24 -1.66 -4.83 13.27
CA HIS A 24 -2.15 -3.66 13.99
C HIS A 24 -3.68 -3.58 14.07
N LYS A 25 -4.40 -4.53 13.46
CA LYS A 25 -5.87 -4.54 13.35
C LYS A 25 -6.43 -3.25 12.76
N VAL A 26 -5.73 -2.70 11.77
CA VAL A 26 -6.07 -1.44 11.09
C VAL A 26 -6.84 -1.76 9.82
N THR A 27 -8.08 -1.32 9.70
CA THR A 27 -8.92 -1.60 8.51
C THR A 27 -8.83 -0.56 7.41
N ASP A 28 -8.34 0.63 7.76
CA ASP A 28 -8.36 1.82 6.94
C ASP A 28 -6.95 2.12 6.43
N VAL A 29 -6.84 2.37 5.12
CA VAL A 29 -5.58 2.67 4.45
C VAL A 29 -5.68 4.07 3.88
N LEU A 30 -4.65 4.87 4.08
CA LEU A 30 -4.55 6.21 3.52
C LEU A 30 -3.63 6.17 2.31
N LEU A 31 -4.17 6.44 1.12
CA LEU A 31 -3.39 6.50 -0.11
C LEU A 31 -2.51 7.77 -0.13
N PRO A 32 -1.48 7.87 -0.99
CA PRO A 32 -0.58 9.03 -1.03
C PRO A 32 -1.28 10.35 -1.36
N ASP A 33 -2.44 10.29 -2.05
CA ASP A 33 -3.29 11.44 -2.35
C ASP A 33 -4.10 11.93 -1.13
N GLY A 34 -4.02 11.24 0.01
CA GLY A 34 -4.80 11.53 1.21
C GLY A 34 -6.21 10.93 1.19
N THR A 35 -6.51 10.07 0.21
CA THR A 35 -7.79 9.35 0.12
C THR A 35 -7.81 8.16 1.08
N GLU A 36 -8.80 8.11 1.98
CA GLU A 36 -9.09 6.91 2.78
C GLU A 36 -9.68 5.82 1.88
N ALA A 37 -9.00 4.67 1.83
CA ALA A 37 -9.31 3.54 0.98
C ALA A 37 -9.38 2.26 1.82
N THR A 38 -10.19 1.31 1.36
CA THR A 38 -10.18 -0.04 1.92
C THR A 38 -8.91 -0.78 1.50
N LEU A 39 -8.53 -1.82 2.25
CA LEU A 39 -7.42 -2.70 1.90
C LEU A 39 -7.49 -3.21 0.44
N ASN A 40 -8.69 -3.56 -0.04
CA ASN A 40 -8.87 -4.02 -1.43
C ASN A 40 -8.67 -2.90 -2.47
N GLU A 41 -9.05 -1.67 -2.16
CA GLU A 41 -8.76 -0.52 -3.02
C GLU A 41 -7.28 -0.17 -3.03
N ALA A 42 -6.63 -0.21 -1.86
CA ALA A 42 -5.19 -0.06 -1.74
C ALA A 42 -4.42 -1.12 -2.54
N LYS A 43 -4.89 -2.39 -2.54
CA LYS A 43 -4.34 -3.45 -3.40
C LYS A 43 -4.36 -3.08 -4.88
N LYS A 44 -5.51 -2.59 -5.37
CA LYS A 44 -5.66 -2.20 -6.78
C LYS A 44 -4.76 -1.02 -7.10
N TRP A 45 -4.66 -0.06 -6.17
CA TRP A 45 -3.79 1.09 -6.31
C TRP A 45 -2.30 0.68 -6.37
N LEU A 46 -1.86 -0.23 -5.50
CA LEU A 46 -0.50 -0.78 -5.52
C LEU A 46 -0.19 -1.47 -6.86
N GLN A 47 -1.13 -2.29 -7.35
CA GLN A 47 -0.99 -2.97 -8.63
C GLN A 47 -0.86 -1.99 -9.81
N ASP A 48 -1.60 -0.88 -9.79
CA ASP A 48 -1.57 0.15 -10.84
C ASP A 48 -0.29 1.00 -10.76
N THR A 49 0.13 1.38 -9.55
CA THR A 49 1.25 2.31 -9.30
C THR A 49 2.61 1.64 -9.43
N LEU A 50 2.80 0.49 -8.79
CA LEU A 50 4.08 -0.23 -8.78
C LEU A 50 4.37 -0.93 -10.12
N GLY A 51 3.36 -1.06 -11.00
CA GLY A 51 3.56 -1.43 -12.39
C GLY A 51 4.39 -0.43 -13.20
N GLY A 52 4.62 0.78 -12.67
CA GLY A 52 5.28 1.91 -13.34
C GLY A 52 6.67 2.32 -12.82
N SER A 53 7.40 1.46 -12.08
CA SER A 53 8.74 1.77 -11.50
C SER A 53 8.74 2.82 -10.39
N THR A 54 7.67 2.91 -9.61
CA THR A 54 7.59 3.70 -8.37
C THR A 54 7.94 2.81 -7.18
N SER A 55 8.55 3.34 -6.11
CA SER A 55 8.71 2.61 -4.84
C SER A 55 7.62 3.02 -3.86
N VAL A 56 7.19 2.14 -2.96
CA VAL A 56 6.23 2.49 -1.90
C VAL A 56 6.75 2.13 -0.52
N SER A 57 6.34 2.94 0.45
CA SER A 57 6.64 2.77 1.86
C SER A 57 5.34 2.81 2.67
N PHE A 58 5.24 2.00 3.72
CA PHE A 58 4.05 1.92 4.59
C PHE A 58 4.36 2.45 5.99
N SER A 59 3.42 3.15 6.61
CA SER A 59 3.55 3.64 7.99
C SER A 59 2.22 3.66 8.70
N ILE A 60 2.20 3.41 10.01
CA ILE A 60 0.98 3.53 10.81
C ILE A 60 0.87 4.95 11.34
N GLU A 61 -0.23 5.62 11.02
CA GLU A 61 -0.53 6.95 11.50
C GLU A 61 -1.92 7.05 12.11
N THR A 62 -2.16 8.11 12.86
CA THR A 62 -3.49 8.40 13.39
C THR A 62 -4.14 9.46 12.51
N HIS A 63 -5.18 9.07 11.77
CA HIS A 63 -5.97 9.97 10.95
C HIS A 63 -7.40 10.01 11.48
N ASN A 64 -7.93 11.21 11.77
CA ASN A 64 -9.28 11.39 12.31
C ASN A 64 -9.58 10.59 13.59
N GLY A 65 -8.56 10.36 14.43
CA GLY A 65 -8.68 9.57 15.67
C GLY A 65 -8.71 8.05 15.45
N LYS A 66 -8.50 7.59 14.22
CA LYS A 66 -8.38 6.17 13.84
C LYS A 66 -6.92 5.88 13.51
N GLN A 67 -6.44 4.67 13.82
CA GLN A 67 -5.18 4.19 13.24
C GLN A 67 -5.44 3.82 11.78
N VAL A 68 -4.58 4.29 10.88
CA VAL A 68 -4.61 4.02 9.45
C VAL A 68 -3.22 3.63 8.97
N VAL A 69 -3.13 2.83 7.91
CA VAL A 69 -1.86 2.60 7.22
C VAL A 69 -1.69 3.67 6.14
N LEU A 70 -0.76 4.60 6.31
CA LEU A 70 -0.34 5.51 5.24
C LEU A 70 0.53 4.77 4.24
N ILE A 71 0.17 4.89 2.96
CA ILE A 71 1.01 4.52 1.83
C ILE A 71 1.69 5.78 1.31
N THR A 72 3.02 5.75 1.18
CA THR A 72 3.81 6.81 0.55
C THR A 72 4.41 6.26 -0.73
N ALA A 73 4.23 6.94 -1.86
CA ALA A 73 4.91 6.64 -3.11
C ALA A 73 6.13 7.54 -3.28
N GLU A 74 7.27 6.94 -3.57
CA GLU A 74 8.52 7.61 -3.89
C GLU A 74 8.82 7.36 -5.38
N ALA A 75 8.83 8.44 -6.15
CA ALA A 75 9.06 8.45 -7.60
C ALA A 75 10.52 8.76 -7.95
#